data_AF-A0A6S6UII2-F1
#
_entry.id   AF-A0A6S6UII2-F1
#
_cell.length_a   1.000
_cell.length_b   1.000
_cell.length_c   1.000
_cell.angle_alpha   90.00
_cell.angle_beta   90.00
_cell.angle_gamma   90.00
#
_symmetry.space_group_name_H-M   'P 1'
#
loop_
_entity.id
_entity.type
_entity.pdbx_description
1 polymer ?
#
loop_
_entity_poly.entity_id
_entity_poly.type
_entity_poly.pdbx_seq_one_letter_code
_entity_poly.pdbx_strand_id
1 'polypeptide(L)'
;MSMLHIVNKSPFERNAMDSCLKHAREGDAILMIEDAAVGAVDGSTIAGDIKAALADKTVYVLGGDLAARGMSEDRIIDGIKVVDYAGFVDLTVENEKTQSWV
;
A
#
# COMPACT_ATOMS: atom_id res chain seq x y z
N MET A 1 10.94 15.06 4.23
CA MET A 1 11.75 14.07 3.53
C MET A 1 10.97 12.77 3.57
N SER A 2 10.17 12.49 2.52
CA SER A 2 9.24 11.35 2.51
C SER A 2 9.90 10.09 1.97
N MET A 3 9.54 8.94 2.54
CA MET A 3 9.95 7.61 2.12
C MET A 3 8.79 6.90 1.42
N LEU A 4 9.09 6.18 0.35
CA LEU A 4 8.18 5.20 -0.25
C LEU A 4 8.42 3.82 0.38
N HIS A 5 7.45 3.31 1.11
CA HIS A 5 7.44 1.95 1.60
C HIS A 5 6.74 1.03 0.60
N ILE A 6 7.39 -0.06 0.22
CA ILE A 6 6.84 -1.04 -0.74
C ILE A 6 6.62 -2.34 0.01
N VAL A 7 5.38 -2.85 0.03
CA VAL A 7 5.04 -4.12 0.67
C VAL A 7 4.52 -5.07 -0.41
N ASN A 8 5.09 -6.27 -0.49
CA ASN A 8 4.73 -7.25 -1.52
C ASN A 8 4.09 -8.55 -1.00
N LYS A 9 4.07 -8.75 0.33
CA LYS A 9 3.47 -9.94 0.95
C LYS A 9 2.07 -9.67 1.49
N SER A 10 1.21 -10.67 1.36
CA SER A 10 -0.14 -10.64 1.92
C SER A 10 -0.08 -10.30 3.42
N PRO A 11 -0.86 -9.31 3.89
CA PRO A 11 -0.95 -8.99 5.31
C PRO A 11 -1.61 -10.09 6.14
N PHE A 12 -2.21 -11.09 5.48
CA PHE A 12 -2.82 -12.26 6.11
C PHE A 12 -1.87 -13.46 6.21
N GLU A 13 -0.68 -13.37 5.61
CA GLU A 13 0.34 -14.42 5.67
C GLU A 13 1.61 -13.95 6.39
N ARG A 14 2.02 -12.69 6.20
CA ARG A 14 3.29 -12.14 6.71
C ARG A 14 3.06 -10.86 7.51
N ASN A 15 4.00 -10.56 8.39
CA ASN A 15 4.00 -9.35 9.21
C ASN A 15 4.65 -8.13 8.54
N ALA A 16 4.98 -8.21 7.24
CA ALA A 16 5.64 -7.13 6.51
C ALA A 16 4.78 -5.85 6.51
N MET A 17 3.46 -5.98 6.32
CA MET A 17 2.53 -4.84 6.37
C MET A 17 2.47 -4.21 7.77
N ASP A 18 2.27 -5.02 8.82
CA ASP A 18 2.26 -4.53 10.21
C ASP A 18 3.57 -3.83 10.59
N SER A 19 4.71 -4.41 10.19
CA SER A 19 6.02 -3.81 10.39
C SER A 19 6.15 -2.48 9.63
N CYS A 20 5.73 -2.43 8.37
CA CYS A 20 5.70 -1.22 7.56
C CYS A 20 4.90 -0.10 8.24
N LEU A 21 3.66 -0.38 8.64
CA LEU A 21 2.76 0.59 9.26
C LEU A 21 3.33 1.18 10.56
N LYS A 22 4.04 0.37 11.36
CA LYS A 22 4.69 0.81 12.60
C LYS A 22 5.92 1.69 12.41
N HIS A 23 6.59 1.61 11.25
CA HIS A 23 7.83 2.35 10.99
C HIS A 23 7.63 3.54 10.05
N ALA A 24 6.60 3.50 9.19
CA ALA A 24 6.23 4.61 8.34
C ALA A 24 5.85 5.83 9.19
N ARG A 25 6.34 7.00 8.79
CA ARG A 25 6.16 8.27 9.49
C ARG A 25 5.12 9.14 8.80
N GLU A 26 4.73 10.22 9.46
CA GLU A 26 3.90 11.26 8.84
C GLU A 26 4.54 11.77 7.54
N GLY A 27 3.73 11.85 6.48
CA GLY A 27 4.13 12.28 5.15
C GLY A 27 4.75 11.18 4.27
N ASP A 28 4.98 9.97 4.80
CA ASP A 28 5.47 8.85 4.00
C ASP A 28 4.38 8.28 3.07
N ALA A 29 4.84 7.60 2.02
CA ALA A 29 3.99 6.87 1.08
C ALA A 29 4.10 5.37 1.32
N ILE A 30 2.99 4.64 1.18
CA ILE A 30 2.95 3.17 1.28
C ILE A 30 2.34 2.64 -0.01
N LEU A 31 3.03 1.74 -0.70
CA LEU A 31 2.54 1.07 -1.90
C LEU A 31 2.41 -0.44 -1.65
N MET A 32 1.20 -0.95 -1.84
CA MET A 32 0.88 -2.37 -1.86
C MET A 32 1.02 -2.93 -3.29
N ILE A 33 1.94 -3.88 -3.46
CA ILE A 33 2.14 -4.63 -4.70
C ILE A 33 2.02 -6.13 -4.44
N GLU A 34 2.02 -6.92 -5.51
CA GLU A 34 1.94 -8.38 -5.48
C GLU A 34 0.84 -8.83 -4.50
N ASP A 35 1.16 -9.73 -3.58
CA ASP A 35 0.19 -10.32 -2.66
C ASP A 35 -0.31 -9.32 -1.62
N ALA A 36 0.38 -8.20 -1.39
CA ALA A 36 -0.10 -7.17 -0.48
C ALA A 36 -1.36 -6.46 -1.00
N ALA A 37 -1.63 -6.51 -2.31
CA ALA A 37 -2.80 -5.86 -2.92
C ALA A 37 -4.14 -6.33 -2.30
N VAL A 38 -4.20 -7.57 -1.79
CA VAL A 38 -5.41 -8.08 -1.10
C VAL A 38 -5.72 -7.32 0.21
N GLY A 39 -4.72 -6.65 0.79
CA GLY A 39 -4.88 -5.80 1.96
C GLY A 39 -5.61 -4.48 1.69
N ALA A 40 -5.71 -4.06 0.43
CA ALA A 40 -6.39 -2.82 0.05
C ALA A 40 -7.92 -2.91 0.12
N VAL A 41 -8.48 -4.13 0.15
CA VAL A 41 -9.93 -4.38 0.10
C VAL A 41 -10.59 -3.98 1.42
N ASP A 42 -11.69 -3.22 1.33
CA ASP A 42 -12.47 -2.82 2.50
C ASP A 42 -13.19 -4.01 3.14
N GLY A 43 -13.42 -3.92 4.44
CA GLY A 43 -13.98 -5.01 5.24
C GLY A 43 -12.99 -6.14 5.57
N SER A 44 -11.72 -6.03 5.17
CA SER A 44 -10.67 -6.94 5.63
C SER A 44 -10.30 -6.71 7.10
N THR A 45 -9.62 -7.68 7.72
CA THR A 45 -9.21 -7.59 9.14
C THR A 45 -8.22 -6.46 9.43
N ILE A 46 -7.48 -5.98 8.41
CA ILE A 46 -6.51 -4.89 8.55
C ILE A 46 -7.06 -3.52 8.12
N ALA A 47 -8.33 -3.45 7.69
CA ALA A 47 -8.89 -2.22 7.15
C ALA A 47 -8.85 -1.04 8.15
N GLY A 48 -8.95 -1.33 9.45
CA GLY A 48 -8.79 -0.33 10.51
C GLY A 48 -7.39 0.28 10.55
N ASP A 49 -6.35 -0.54 10.41
CA ASP A 49 -4.96 -0.09 10.45
C ASP A 49 -4.62 0.74 9.20
N ILE A 50 -5.13 0.33 8.03
CA ILE A 50 -4.96 1.11 6.80
C ILE A 50 -5.70 2.45 6.87
N LYS A 51 -6.94 2.47 7.40
CA LYS A 51 -7.69 3.71 7.64
C LYS A 51 -6.97 4.64 8.63
N ALA A 52 -6.33 4.09 9.65
CA ALA A 52 -5.51 4.88 10.56
C ALA A 52 -4.27 5.47 9.88
N ALA A 53 -3.60 4.71 9.01
CA ALA A 53 -2.46 5.20 8.23
C ALA A 53 -2.82 6.31 7.24
N LEU A 54 -4.03 6.27 6.67
CA LEU A 54 -4.52 7.32 5.77
C LEU A 54 -4.66 8.71 6.44
N ALA A 55 -4.61 8.78 7.77
CA ALA A 55 -4.70 10.06 8.49
C ALA A 55 -3.49 10.96 8.27
N ASP A 56 -2.31 10.38 8.07
CA ASP A 56 -1.03 11.10 8.03
C ASP A 56 -0.06 10.58 6.95
N LYS A 57 -0.42 9.53 6.21
CA LYS A 57 0.38 8.94 5.12
C LYS A 57 -0.46 8.87 3.85
N THR A 58 0.21 8.70 2.72
CA THR A 58 -0.49 8.38 1.46
C THR A 58 -0.38 6.89 1.17
N VAL A 59 -1.52 6.21 1.01
CA VAL A 59 -1.56 4.77 0.73
C VAL A 59 -1.96 4.53 -0.72
N TYR A 60 -1.22 3.65 -1.37
CA TYR A 60 -1.35 3.27 -2.77
C TYR A 60 -1.49 1.76 -2.92
N VAL A 61 -2.08 1.34 -4.02
CA VAL A 61 -2.12 -0.06 -4.46
C VAL A 61 -1.87 -0.16 -5.96
N LEU A 62 -1.13 -1.17 -6.40
CA LEU A 62 -0.90 -1.41 -7.82
C LEU A 62 -2.15 -2.04 -8.46
N GLY A 63 -2.81 -1.31 -9.35
CA GLY A 63 -4.04 -1.74 -10.01
C GLY A 63 -3.88 -3.03 -10.82
N GLY A 64 -2.72 -3.22 -11.45
CA GLY A 64 -2.38 -4.47 -12.14
C GLY A 64 -2.45 -5.70 -11.23
N ASP A 65 -2.04 -5.56 -9.97
CA ASP A 65 -2.09 -6.64 -8.98
C ASP A 65 -3.48 -6.88 -8.40
N LEU A 66 -4.31 -5.85 -8.29
CA LEU A 66 -5.74 -6.00 -7.98
C LEU A 66 -6.45 -6.80 -9.08
N ALA A 67 -6.27 -6.37 -10.33
CA ALA A 67 -6.90 -6.98 -11.50
C ALA A 67 -6.48 -8.44 -11.67
N ALA A 68 -5.19 -8.74 -11.51
CA ALA A 68 -4.66 -10.10 -11.56
C ALA A 68 -5.26 -11.04 -10.50
N ARG A 69 -5.75 -10.48 -9.39
CA ARG A 69 -6.41 -11.21 -8.29
C ARG A 69 -7.94 -11.16 -8.35
N GLY A 70 -8.51 -10.63 -9.43
CA GLY A 70 -9.96 -10.54 -9.63
C GLY A 70 -10.65 -9.56 -8.68
N MET A 71 -9.92 -8.56 -8.17
CA MET A 71 -10.46 -7.53 -7.29
C MET A 71 -10.73 -6.26 -8.10
N SER A 72 -11.89 -5.65 -7.85
CA SER A 72 -12.31 -4.41 -8.49
C SER A 72 -11.97 -3.22 -7.59
N GLU A 73 -11.64 -2.08 -8.20
CA GLU A 73 -11.24 -0.85 -7.51
C GLU A 73 -12.36 -0.28 -6.62
N ASP A 74 -13.63 -0.53 -6.95
CA ASP A 74 -14.79 -0.12 -6.13
C ASP A 74 -14.88 -0.84 -4.78
N ARG A 75 -14.06 -1.87 -4.56
CA ARG A 75 -13.99 -2.63 -3.31
C ARG A 75 -12.86 -2.23 -2.39
N ILE A 76 -11.98 -1.30 -2.80
CA ILE A 76 -10.86 -0.88 -1.96
C ILE A 76 -11.32 0.10 -0.87
N ILE A 77 -10.52 0.20 0.18
CA ILE A 77 -10.73 1.19 1.24
C ILE A 77 -10.69 2.60 0.64
N ASP A 78 -11.72 3.39 0.95
CA ASP A 78 -11.79 4.79 0.53
C ASP A 78 -10.55 5.58 0.98
N GLY A 79 -10.00 6.39 0.08
CA GLY A 79 -8.74 7.12 0.27
C GLY A 79 -7.47 6.40 -0.21
N ILE A 80 -7.50 5.08 -0.46
CA ILE A 80 -6.39 4.41 -1.15
C ILE A 80 -6.37 4.85 -2.62
N LYS A 81 -5.19 5.21 -3.11
CA LYS A 81 -4.98 5.58 -4.51
C LYS A 81 -4.54 4.37 -5.33
N VAL A 82 -5.21 4.10 -6.45
CA VAL A 82 -4.79 3.07 -7.40
C VAL A 82 -3.77 3.67 -8.37
N VAL A 83 -2.66 2.98 -8.57
CA VAL A 83 -1.62 3.36 -9.54
C VAL A 83 -1.31 2.21 -10.50
N ASP A 84 -0.80 2.53 -11.68
CA ASP A 84 -0.20 1.55 -12.59
C ASP A 84 1.33 1.51 -12.41
N TYR A 85 2.03 0.80 -13.30
CA TYR A 85 3.50 0.74 -13.24
C TYR A 85 4.18 2.07 -13.52
N ALA A 86 3.59 2.95 -14.35
CA ALA A 86 4.14 4.28 -14.55
C ALA A 86 4.02 5.11 -13.26
N GLY A 87 2.85 5.07 -12.61
CA GLY A 87 2.65 5.69 -11.30
C GLY A 87 3.55 5.11 -10.22
N PHE A 88 3.85 3.80 -10.24
CA PHE A 88 4.87 3.24 -9.34
C PHE A 88 6.25 3.84 -9.62
N VAL A 89 6.67 3.93 -10.89
CA VAL A 89 7.93 4.61 -11.23
C VAL A 89 7.93 6.05 -10.72
N ASP A 90 6.87 6.80 -10.93
CA ASP A 90 6.75 8.19 -10.46
C ASP A 90 6.90 8.27 -8.93
N LEU A 91 6.23 7.39 -8.18
CA LEU A 91 6.36 7.34 -6.71
C LEU A 91 7.80 7.12 -6.25
N THR A 92 8.60 6.35 -6.99
CA THR A 92 10.02 6.11 -6.64
C THR A 92 10.91 7.33 -6.89
N VAL A 93 10.49 8.24 -7.78
CA VAL A 93 11.20 9.49 -8.09
C VAL A 93 10.74 10.62 -7.17
N GLU A 94 9.46 10.68 -6.83
CA GLU A 94 8.86 11.70 -5.97
C GLU A 94 9.28 11.58 -4.50
N ASN A 95 9.57 10.36 -4.04
CA ASN A 95 10.04 10.10 -2.68
C ASN A 95 11.57 10.03 -2.64
N GLU A 96 12.18 10.48 -1.56
CA GLU A 96 13.64 10.55 -1.46
C GLU A 96 14.31 9.18 -1.37
N LYS A 97 13.59 8.19 -0.82
CA LYS A 97 14.08 6.85 -0.57
C LYS A 97 12.97 5.83 -0.74
N THR A 98 13.36 4.63 -1.14
CA THR A 98 12.49 3.46 -1.21
C THR A 98 12.90 2.43 -0.15
N GLN A 99 11.94 1.91 0.61
CA GLN A 99 12.14 0.83 1.57
C GLN A 99 11.20 -0.34 1.25
N SER A 100 11.77 -1.46 0.82
CA SER A 100 11.00 -2.69 0.59
C SER A 100 10.86 -3.50 1.87
N TRP A 101 9.67 -4.05 2.10
CA TRP A 101 9.32 -4.96 3.19
C TRP A 101 8.95 -6.32 2.58
N VAL A 102 9.76 -7.34 2.85
CA VAL A 102 9.68 -8.67 2.21
C VAL A 102 9.31 -9.80 3.15
#